data_AF-A0A4V1DFI8-F1
#
_entry.id   AF-A0A4V1DFI8-F1
#
_cell.length_a   1.000
_cell.length_b   1.000
_cell.length_c   1.000
_cell.angle_alpha   90.00
_cell.angle_beta   90.00
_cell.angle_gamma   90.00
#
_symmetry.space_group_name_H-M   'P 1'
#
loop_
_entity.id
_entity.type
_entity.pdbx_description
1 polymer ?
#
loop_
_entity_poly.entity_id
_entity_poly.type
_entity_poly.pdbx_seq_one_letter_code
_entity_poly.pdbx_strand_id
1 'polypeptide(L)'
;MKMPFRLRLIPLLFTPALLLAACQGGNDRADGNLLPAQAEAGTGWQGDHSSAAERAYVVARDAGEWSALWARVGEPAPSSLPGGRMAVAVFLGPRDTAGYGVAIDSVQQKGADLIVGYHESVPGPAQAVAQMRTSPYAIRLLPSAAGTPKFVRGK
;
A
#
# COMPACT_ATOMS: atom_id res chain seq x y z
N MET A 1 -65.57 2.53 26.64
CA MET A 1 -65.60 2.51 28.13
C MET A 1 -64.37 1.76 28.61
N LYS A 2 -63.61 2.10 29.65
CA LYS A 2 -63.34 3.32 30.42
C LYS A 2 -62.12 2.91 31.28
N MET A 3 -60.99 3.60 31.16
CA MET A 3 -59.81 3.41 32.02
C MET A 3 -60.17 3.58 33.50
N PRO A 4 -59.34 3.05 34.41
CA PRO A 4 -58.92 3.89 35.52
C PRO A 4 -57.39 4.01 35.64
N PHE A 5 -56.99 5.25 35.42
CA PHE A 5 -55.75 5.90 35.73
C PHE A 5 -55.49 5.88 37.25
N ARG A 6 -54.29 5.48 37.69
CA ARG A 6 -53.74 5.87 39.01
C ARG A 6 -52.32 6.41 38.88
N LEU A 7 -52.30 7.73 38.98
CA LEU A 7 -51.23 8.66 39.24
C LEU A 7 -50.34 8.24 40.43
N ARG A 8 -49.02 8.17 40.23
CA ARG A 8 -48.05 8.46 41.29
C ARG A 8 -46.91 9.32 40.75
N LEU A 9 -46.69 10.39 41.49
CA LEU A 9 -45.87 11.56 41.24
C LEU A 9 -44.66 11.46 42.19
N ILE A 10 -43.44 11.28 41.68
CA ILE A 10 -42.20 11.26 42.49
C ILE A 10 -41.06 11.92 41.67
N PRO A 11 -40.19 12.75 42.30
CA PRO A 11 -39.79 14.05 41.77
C PRO A 11 -38.44 14.07 41.04
N LEU A 12 -38.26 15.20 40.34
CA LEU A 12 -36.99 15.78 39.86
C LEU A 12 -35.85 15.58 40.87
N LEU A 13 -34.73 15.04 40.40
CA LEU A 13 -33.41 15.43 40.87
C LEU A 13 -32.53 15.79 39.67
N PHE A 14 -32.33 17.10 39.58
CA PHE A 14 -31.28 17.82 38.88
C PHE A 14 -29.90 17.22 39.19
N THR A 15 -29.07 16.97 38.19
CA THR A 15 -27.59 17.05 38.26
C THR A 15 -26.99 16.88 36.86
N PRO A 16 -25.80 17.45 36.59
CA PRO A 16 -25.67 18.51 35.62
C PRO A 16 -24.94 18.09 34.34
N ALA A 17 -24.97 19.01 33.38
CA ALA A 17 -24.19 19.02 32.16
C ALA A 17 -22.72 18.65 32.40
N LEU A 18 -22.24 17.63 31.69
CA LEU A 18 -20.82 17.45 31.41
C LEU A 18 -20.61 17.55 29.89
N LEU A 19 -20.27 18.76 29.47
CA LEU A 19 -19.67 19.04 28.17
C LEU A 19 -18.35 18.30 28.07
N LEU A 20 -18.28 17.29 27.21
CA LEU A 20 -17.02 16.82 26.63
C LEU A 20 -17.10 17.02 25.12
N ALA A 21 -16.85 18.25 24.70
CA ALA A 21 -16.33 18.54 23.38
C ALA A 21 -14.92 17.93 23.30
N ALA A 22 -14.84 16.66 22.90
CA ALA A 22 -13.60 16.08 22.45
C ALA A 22 -13.55 16.23 20.92
N CYS A 23 -12.99 17.34 20.45
CA CYS A 23 -12.34 17.34 19.14
C CYS A 23 -11.21 16.31 19.23
N GLN A 24 -11.49 15.05 18.88
CA GLN A 24 -10.42 14.08 18.62
C GLN A 24 -9.80 14.41 17.26
N GLY A 25 -9.16 15.57 17.19
CA GLY A 25 -8.06 15.83 16.27
C GLY A 25 -6.80 15.32 16.96
N GLY A 26 -6.61 14.00 16.93
CA GLY A 26 -5.60 13.31 17.73
C GLY A 26 -4.79 12.34 16.88
N ASN A 27 -3.84 12.89 16.12
CA ASN A 27 -2.62 12.22 15.65
C ASN A 27 -2.75 10.79 15.11
N ASP A 28 -3.24 10.63 13.89
CA ASP A 28 -2.75 9.57 13.01
C ASP A 28 -1.32 9.90 12.55
N ARG A 29 -0.38 9.94 13.51
CA ARG A 29 1.03 9.78 13.19
C ARG A 29 1.18 8.31 12.83
N ALA A 30 0.88 8.04 11.57
CA ALA A 30 1.16 6.83 10.83
C ALA A 30 2.35 6.06 11.43
N ASP A 31 2.19 4.75 11.55
CA ASP A 31 3.10 3.77 12.17
C ASP A 31 4.47 3.63 11.46
N GLY A 32 5.05 4.75 11.03
CA GLY A 32 6.20 4.86 10.15
C GLY A 32 5.94 4.41 8.71
N ASN A 33 4.78 3.81 8.39
CA ASN A 33 4.45 3.32 7.05
C ASN A 33 3.85 4.42 6.18
N LEU A 34 4.45 4.63 5.00
CA LEU A 34 4.05 5.60 3.98
C LEU A 34 3.03 5.01 2.99
N LEU A 35 2.78 3.70 3.05
CA LEU A 35 1.74 3.04 2.27
C LEU A 35 0.47 2.86 3.11
N PRO A 36 -0.72 3.09 2.53
CA PRO A 36 -1.95 2.63 3.15
C PRO A 36 -1.98 1.09 3.18
N ALA A 37 -2.69 0.54 4.19
CA ALA A 37 -2.83 -0.90 4.40
C ALA A 37 -3.35 -1.65 3.17
N GLN A 38 -4.19 -1.00 2.36
CA GLN A 38 -4.60 -1.46 1.05
C GLN A 38 -4.28 -0.37 0.02
N ALA A 39 -3.76 -0.78 -1.15
CA ALA A 39 -3.53 0.15 -2.24
C ALA A 39 -4.88 0.73 -2.72
N GLU A 40 -5.00 2.04 -2.73
CA GLU A 40 -6.11 2.73 -3.39
C GLU A 40 -6.07 2.43 -4.90
N ALA A 41 -7.23 2.43 -5.55
CA ALA A 41 -7.30 2.23 -7.00
C ALA A 41 -6.41 3.27 -7.73
N GLY A 42 -5.60 2.81 -8.68
CA GLY A 42 -4.66 3.67 -9.42
C GLY A 42 -3.41 4.10 -8.63
N THR A 43 -3.13 3.47 -7.48
CA THR A 43 -1.91 3.73 -6.70
C THR A 43 -0.99 2.52 -6.57
N GLY A 44 -1.41 1.37 -7.10
CA GLY A 44 -0.63 0.14 -7.09
C GLY A 44 -0.89 -0.69 -8.34
N TRP A 45 0.16 -1.33 -8.84
CA TRP A 45 0.11 -2.20 -10.00
C TRP A 45 0.99 -3.41 -9.75
N GLN A 46 0.52 -4.57 -10.18
CA GLN A 46 1.24 -5.84 -10.06
C GLN A 46 0.92 -6.64 -11.32
N GLY A 47 1.86 -7.47 -11.75
CA GLY A 47 1.63 -8.36 -12.88
C GLY A 47 2.71 -9.42 -12.99
N ASP A 48 2.39 -10.49 -13.72
CA ASP A 48 3.26 -11.65 -13.90
C ASP A 48 4.19 -11.50 -15.11
N HIS A 49 4.03 -10.45 -15.91
CA HIS A 49 4.82 -10.18 -17.11
C HIS A 49 5.32 -8.74 -17.12
N SER A 50 6.63 -8.61 -17.31
CA SER A 50 7.32 -7.34 -17.60
C SER A 50 8.44 -7.55 -18.62
N SER A 51 8.91 -6.46 -19.22
CA SER A 51 10.11 -6.45 -20.08
C SER A 51 11.44 -6.43 -19.29
N ALA A 52 11.42 -6.58 -17.97
CA ALA A 52 12.62 -6.60 -17.14
C ALA A 52 13.46 -7.85 -17.40
N ALA A 53 14.68 -7.65 -17.90
CA ALA A 53 15.62 -8.74 -18.21
C ALA A 53 16.23 -9.40 -16.95
N GLU A 54 16.24 -8.68 -15.84
CA GLU A 54 16.81 -9.13 -14.56
C GLU A 54 16.03 -8.55 -13.38
N ARG A 55 16.37 -9.01 -12.17
CA ARG A 55 15.83 -8.43 -10.94
C ARG A 55 16.28 -6.97 -10.81
N ALA A 56 15.34 -6.09 -10.54
CA ALA A 56 15.63 -4.67 -10.35
C ALA A 56 14.73 -4.05 -9.28
N TYR A 57 15.30 -3.07 -8.57
CA TYR A 57 14.57 -2.20 -7.66
C TYR A 57 14.62 -0.79 -8.19
N VAL A 58 13.47 -0.14 -8.33
CA VAL A 58 13.37 1.15 -9.00
C VAL A 58 12.61 2.12 -8.11
N VAL A 59 13.08 3.35 -8.09
CA VAL A 59 12.37 4.48 -7.49
C VAL A 59 12.18 5.53 -8.58
N ALA A 60 10.96 6.05 -8.69
CA ALA A 60 10.63 7.14 -9.59
C ALA A 60 10.13 8.34 -8.79
N ARG A 61 10.93 9.39 -8.75
CA ARG A 61 10.70 10.65 -8.03
C ARG A 61 10.21 11.77 -8.95
N ASP A 62 10.40 11.61 -10.26
CA ASP A 62 9.94 12.54 -11.28
C ASP A 62 9.29 11.84 -12.49
N ALA A 63 8.78 12.64 -13.43
CA ALA A 63 8.08 12.15 -14.60
C ALA A 63 8.98 11.34 -15.56
N GLY A 64 10.27 11.68 -15.65
CA GLY A 64 11.23 10.97 -16.49
C GLY A 64 11.54 9.60 -15.92
N GLU A 65 11.79 9.52 -14.62
CA GLU A 65 12.00 8.26 -13.91
C GLU A 65 10.74 7.39 -13.92
N TRP A 66 9.54 7.99 -13.86
CA TRP A 66 8.27 7.27 -13.99
C TRP A 66 8.10 6.64 -15.37
N SER A 67 8.41 7.39 -16.42
CA SER A 67 8.41 6.87 -17.79
C SER A 67 9.42 5.72 -17.94
N ALA A 68 10.63 5.88 -17.41
CA ALA A 68 11.66 4.84 -17.44
C ALA A 68 11.27 3.59 -16.63
N LEU A 69 10.52 3.75 -15.54
CA LEU A 69 9.96 2.64 -14.76
C LEU A 69 8.95 1.85 -15.60
N TRP A 70 8.01 2.51 -16.26
CA TRP A 70 7.02 1.83 -17.12
C TRP A 70 7.61 1.22 -18.39
N ALA A 71 8.68 1.81 -18.93
CA ALA A 71 9.44 1.16 -20.00
C ALA A 71 9.99 -0.23 -19.60
N ARG A 72 10.32 -0.44 -18.31
CA ARG A 72 10.71 -1.76 -17.78
C ARG A 72 9.53 -2.71 -17.63
N VAL A 73 8.33 -2.19 -17.35
CA VAL A 73 7.10 -2.99 -17.42
C VAL A 73 6.88 -3.44 -18.86
N GLY A 74 7.17 -2.59 -19.85
CA GLY A 74 6.90 -2.86 -21.25
C GLY A 74 5.53 -2.39 -21.71
N GLU A 75 4.84 -1.62 -20.87
CA GLU A 75 3.50 -1.08 -21.09
C GLU A 75 3.51 0.44 -20.86
N PRO A 76 2.60 1.20 -21.48
CA PRO A 76 2.46 2.62 -21.18
C PRO A 76 2.02 2.83 -19.72
N ALA A 77 2.52 3.91 -19.12
CA ALA A 77 2.08 4.32 -17.79
C ALA A 77 0.57 4.60 -17.78
N PRO A 78 -0.22 4.03 -16.85
CA PRO A 78 -1.67 4.23 -16.77
C PRO A 78 -2.07 5.68 -16.52
N SER A 79 -1.19 6.45 -15.90
CA SER A 79 -1.33 7.88 -15.65
C SER A 79 0.05 8.55 -15.55
N SER A 80 0.08 9.88 -15.57
CA SER A 80 1.28 10.62 -15.18
C SER A 80 1.56 10.45 -13.68
N LEU A 81 2.82 10.63 -13.28
CA LEU A 81 3.19 10.66 -11.86
C LEU A 81 2.49 11.84 -11.18
N PRO A 82 1.61 11.61 -10.19
CA PRO A 82 0.91 12.71 -9.53
C PRO A 82 1.88 13.62 -8.77
N GLY A 83 1.59 14.93 -8.75
CA GLY A 83 2.38 15.89 -7.97
C GLY A 83 2.44 15.53 -6.49
N GLY A 84 3.63 15.68 -5.88
CA GLY A 84 3.86 15.32 -4.47
C GLY A 84 3.86 13.81 -4.20
N ARG A 85 3.85 12.98 -5.24
CA ARG A 85 4.03 11.53 -5.14
C ARG A 85 5.32 11.09 -5.81
N MET A 86 5.80 9.95 -5.36
CA MET A 86 6.84 9.16 -5.99
C MET A 86 6.35 7.71 -6.12
N ALA A 87 7.11 6.87 -6.82
CA ALA A 87 6.84 5.45 -6.95
C ALA A 87 8.03 4.61 -6.51
N VAL A 88 7.76 3.42 -5.98
CA VAL A 88 8.73 2.34 -5.80
C VAL A 88 8.27 1.12 -6.58
N ALA A 89 9.21 0.37 -7.14
CA ALA A 89 8.92 -0.84 -7.87
C ALA A 89 9.95 -1.95 -7.60
N VAL A 90 9.46 -3.18 -7.65
CA VAL A 90 10.25 -4.41 -7.60
C VAL A 90 9.96 -5.21 -8.85
N PHE A 91 11.00 -5.59 -9.58
CA PHE A 91 10.97 -6.50 -10.71
C PHE A 91 11.74 -7.75 -10.32
N LEU A 92 11.17 -8.94 -10.51
CA LEU A 92 11.85 -10.20 -10.19
C LEU A 92 12.76 -10.70 -11.32
N GLY A 93 12.61 -10.15 -12.53
CA GLY A 93 13.21 -10.70 -13.74
C GLY A 93 12.58 -12.04 -14.14
N PRO A 94 13.15 -12.74 -15.14
CA PRO A 94 12.59 -13.97 -15.67
C PRO A 94 12.47 -15.09 -14.64
N ARG A 95 11.34 -15.80 -14.67
CA ARG A 95 11.05 -17.03 -13.93
C ARG A 95 10.60 -18.10 -14.90
N ASP A 96 11.02 -19.34 -14.68
CA ASP A 96 10.80 -20.42 -15.64
C ASP A 96 9.38 -21.03 -15.58
N THR A 97 8.61 -20.68 -14.56
CA THR A 97 7.21 -21.11 -14.41
C THR A 97 6.30 -19.95 -14.04
N ALA A 98 4.99 -20.18 -14.15
CA ALA A 98 3.98 -19.37 -13.48
C ALA A 98 3.99 -19.60 -11.96
N GLY A 99 3.17 -18.83 -11.24
CA GLY A 99 2.98 -18.95 -9.79
C GLY A 99 3.98 -18.15 -8.95
N TYR A 100 5.00 -17.56 -9.57
CA TYR A 100 5.81 -16.53 -8.93
C TYR A 100 5.06 -15.21 -8.92
N GLY A 101 5.21 -14.44 -7.84
CA GLY A 101 4.63 -13.11 -7.71
C GLY A 101 5.48 -12.23 -6.80
N VAL A 102 5.18 -10.95 -6.78
CA VAL A 102 5.80 -10.00 -5.86
C VAL A 102 4.78 -8.95 -5.46
N ALA A 103 4.84 -8.53 -4.20
CA ALA A 103 4.05 -7.42 -3.69
C ALA A 103 4.90 -6.52 -2.80
N ILE A 104 4.60 -5.22 -2.80
CA ILE A 104 5.23 -4.23 -1.93
C ILE A 104 4.24 -3.92 -0.80
N ASP A 105 4.63 -4.29 0.41
CA ASP A 105 3.76 -4.33 1.59
C ASP A 105 3.91 -3.07 2.45
N SER A 106 5.12 -2.50 2.48
CA SER A 106 5.43 -1.35 3.32
C SER A 106 6.51 -0.47 2.73
N VAL A 107 6.44 0.82 3.05
CA VAL A 107 7.56 1.75 2.85
C VAL A 107 7.69 2.58 4.11
N GLN A 108 8.82 2.50 4.80
CA GLN A 108 9.02 3.19 6.07
C GLN A 108 10.19 4.16 6.01
N GLN A 109 9.98 5.39 6.50
CA GLN A 109 11.09 6.32 6.72
C GLN A 109 11.83 5.92 8.00
N LYS A 110 13.13 5.62 7.90
CA LYS A 110 14.01 5.36 9.06
C LYS A 110 15.26 6.22 8.95
N GLY A 111 15.24 7.37 9.60
CA GLY A 111 16.32 8.35 9.48
C GLY A 111 16.48 8.81 8.04
N ALA A 112 17.68 8.62 7.47
CA ALA A 112 17.99 8.95 6.08
C ALA A 112 17.59 7.88 5.06
N ASP A 113 17.04 6.74 5.50
CA ASP A 113 16.68 5.63 4.64
C ASP A 113 15.16 5.52 4.43
N LEU A 114 14.78 5.06 3.23
CA LEU A 114 13.43 4.61 2.88
C LEU A 114 13.43 3.09 2.79
N ILE A 115 12.92 2.41 3.82
CA ILE A 115 12.87 0.94 3.86
C ILE A 115 11.65 0.46 3.10
N VAL A 116 11.84 -0.15 1.94
CA VAL A 116 10.78 -0.73 1.11
C VAL A 116 10.69 -2.23 1.40
N GLY A 117 9.67 -2.63 2.16
CA GLY A 117 9.38 -4.02 2.44
C GLY A 117 8.54 -4.64 1.34
N TYR A 118 8.97 -5.80 0.84
CA TYR A 118 8.26 -6.54 -0.21
C TYR A 118 8.34 -8.05 0.03
N HIS A 119 7.37 -8.83 -0.41
CA HIS A 119 7.45 -10.29 -0.40
C HIS A 119 7.37 -10.87 -1.80
N GLU A 120 7.95 -12.06 -1.95
CA GLU A 120 7.85 -12.85 -3.18
C GLU A 120 6.95 -14.05 -2.91
N SER A 121 5.91 -14.22 -3.72
CA SER A 121 5.17 -15.47 -3.80
C SER A 121 6.00 -16.46 -4.61
N VAL A 122 6.30 -17.61 -4.02
CA VAL A 122 7.08 -18.68 -4.66
C VAL A 122 6.21 -19.93 -4.67
N PRO A 123 6.00 -20.57 -5.84
CA PRO A 123 5.20 -21.79 -5.89
C PRO A 123 5.87 -22.90 -5.09
N GLY A 124 5.06 -23.67 -4.36
CA GLY A 124 5.55 -24.81 -3.58
C GLY A 124 6.12 -25.93 -4.45
N PRO A 125 7.02 -26.78 -3.94
CA PRO A 125 7.70 -27.81 -4.74
C PRO A 125 6.75 -28.85 -5.36
N ALA A 126 5.56 -29.06 -4.77
CA ALA A 126 4.53 -29.96 -5.28
C ALA A 126 3.32 -29.22 -5.89
N GLN A 127 3.39 -27.89 -5.99
CA GLN A 127 2.29 -27.10 -6.55
C GLN A 127 2.27 -27.26 -8.06
N ALA A 128 1.10 -27.64 -8.60
CA ALA A 128 0.89 -27.64 -10.04
C ALA A 128 0.92 -26.19 -10.56
N VAL A 129 1.88 -25.87 -11.44
CA VAL A 129 2.03 -24.56 -12.07
C VAL A 129 2.23 -24.71 -13.58
N ALA A 130 1.76 -23.72 -14.33
CA ALA A 130 1.99 -23.67 -15.77
C ALA A 130 3.48 -23.52 -16.08
N GLN A 131 3.95 -24.29 -17.07
CA GLN A 131 5.33 -24.25 -17.57
C GLN A 131 5.48 -23.12 -18.60
N MET A 132 5.37 -21.88 -18.13
CA MET A 132 5.45 -20.68 -18.94
C MET A 132 6.38 -19.68 -18.27
N ARG A 133 7.25 -19.06 -19.07
CA ARG A 133 8.15 -18.02 -18.57
C ARG A 133 7.35 -16.78 -18.16
N THR A 134 7.60 -16.29 -16.95
CA THR A 134 7.02 -15.07 -16.38
C THR A 134 8.13 -14.09 -15.99
N SER A 135 7.78 -12.86 -15.67
CA SER A 135 8.68 -11.83 -15.16
C SER A 135 7.93 -10.89 -14.19
N PRO A 136 7.60 -11.36 -12.98
CA PRO A 136 6.70 -10.64 -12.09
C PRO A 136 7.24 -9.28 -11.63
N TYR A 137 6.33 -8.32 -11.44
CA TYR A 137 6.64 -7.00 -10.94
C TYR A 137 5.55 -6.44 -10.03
N ALA A 138 5.92 -5.48 -9.19
CA ALA A 138 5.02 -4.69 -8.36
C ALA A 138 5.46 -3.23 -8.33
N ILE A 139 4.50 -2.32 -8.29
CA ILE A 139 4.68 -0.87 -8.26
C ILE A 139 3.72 -0.29 -7.22
N ARG A 140 4.19 0.65 -6.40
CA ARG A 140 3.35 1.43 -5.47
C ARG A 140 3.68 2.90 -5.56
N LEU A 141 2.64 3.74 -5.65
CA LEU A 141 2.74 5.16 -5.35
C LEU A 141 2.72 5.40 -3.84
N LEU A 142 3.46 6.42 -3.43
CA LEU A 142 3.57 6.89 -2.06
C LEU A 142 3.79 8.41 -2.05
N PRO A 143 3.55 9.09 -0.91
CA PRO A 143 3.97 10.48 -0.76
C PRO A 143 5.46 10.64 -1.06
N SER A 144 5.83 11.74 -1.69
CA SER A 144 7.24 12.07 -1.91
C SER A 144 7.98 12.15 -0.59
N ALA A 145 9.04 11.37 -0.46
CA ALA A 145 9.86 11.30 0.74
C ALA A 145 11.35 11.31 0.36
N ALA A 146 12.18 12.01 1.12
CA ALA A 146 13.63 12.01 0.93
C ALA A 146 14.26 10.75 1.53
N GLY A 147 15.43 10.36 1.02
CA GLY A 147 16.23 9.29 1.60
C GLY A 147 16.66 8.22 0.61
N THR A 148 17.63 7.41 1.05
CA THR A 148 18.19 6.33 0.26
C THR A 148 17.25 5.12 0.32
N PRO A 149 16.72 4.64 -0.81
CA PRO A 149 15.84 3.48 -0.80
C PRO A 149 16.62 2.20 -0.47
N LYS A 150 16.08 1.42 0.46
CA LYS A 150 16.60 0.10 0.85
C LYS A 150 15.48 -0.91 0.74
N PHE A 151 15.60 -1.81 -0.24
CA PHE A 151 14.61 -2.85 -0.47
C PHE A 151 14.93 -4.06 0.40
N VAL A 152 13.95 -4.49 1.18
CA VAL A 152 14.08 -5.61 2.12
C VAL A 152 13.01 -6.64 1.78
N ARG A 153 13.46 -7.84 1.46
CA ARG A 153 12.56 -8.97 1.25
C ARG A 153 12.03 -9.47 2.59
N GLY A 154 10.70 -9.51 2.73
CA GLY A 154 9.99 -10.16 3.82
C GLY A 154 10.25 -11.66 3.84
N LYS A 155 10.09 -12.27 5.01
CA LYS A 155 10.21 -13.73 5.18
C LYS A 155 8.97 -14.45 4.69
#